data_AF-A0A0A3HWN2-F1
#
_entry.id   AF-A0A0A3HWN2-F1
#
_cell.length_a   1.000
_cell.length_b   1.000
_cell.length_c   1.000
_cell.angle_alpha   90.00
_cell.angle_beta   90.00
_cell.angle_gamma   90.00
#
_symmetry.space_group_name_H-M   'P 1'
#
loop_
_entity.id
_entity.type
_entity.pdbx_description
1 polymer ?
#
loop_
_entity_poly.entity_id
_entity_poly.type
_entity_poly.pdbx_seq_one_letter_code
_entity_poly.pdbx_strand_id
1 'polypeptide(L)'
;MNNPVVIETGSGALFGFFGMPANMRQERGQDKVLNLVIDQLVRLFGPSDQNVKAILYKDWSTDAKTAVEEDLDPLRDFPRYGQPPKARVWEKKIIFAGTDPNSQYGGHLEGALLAAEKAVSEIMAD
;
A
#
# COMPACT_ATOMS: atom_id res chain seq x y z
N MET A 1 -4.20 -32.72 -39.77
CA MET A 1 -4.42 -31.26 -39.73
C MET A 1 -4.53 -30.87 -38.26
N ASN A 2 -3.49 -30.27 -37.69
CA ASN A 2 -3.55 -29.78 -36.31
C ASN A 2 -4.15 -28.39 -36.33
N ASN A 3 -5.32 -28.23 -35.70
CA ASN A 3 -5.91 -26.93 -35.47
C ASN A 3 -5.03 -26.19 -34.45
N PRO A 4 -4.55 -24.97 -34.74
CA PRO A 4 -3.80 -24.20 -33.76
C PRO A 4 -4.74 -23.87 -32.59
N VAL A 5 -4.29 -24.18 -31.37
CA VAL A 5 -4.93 -23.71 -30.15
C VAL A 5 -4.78 -22.19 -30.14
N VAL A 6 -5.89 -21.47 -30.32
CA VAL A 6 -5.94 -20.03 -30.12
C VAL A 6 -5.87 -19.81 -28.62
N ILE A 7 -4.70 -19.41 -28.12
CA ILE A 7 -4.56 -18.93 -26.76
C ILE A 7 -5.22 -17.55 -26.75
N GLU A 8 -6.36 -17.40 -26.07
CA GLU A 8 -6.88 -16.06 -25.76
C GLU A 8 -5.83 -15.34 -24.92
N THR A 9 -5.15 -14.38 -25.54
CA THR A 9 -4.11 -13.59 -24.88
C THR A 9 -4.79 -12.53 -24.03
N GLY A 10 -5.11 -12.90 -22.79
CA GLY A 10 -5.42 -11.90 -21.77
C GLY A 10 -4.30 -10.86 -21.69
N SER A 11 -4.65 -9.58 -21.51
CA SER A 11 -3.62 -8.56 -21.30
C SER A 11 -2.98 -8.77 -19.93
N GLY A 12 -1.71 -9.14 -19.89
CA GLY A 12 -0.92 -9.18 -18.66
C GLY A 12 -0.61 -7.76 -18.16
N ALA A 13 -0.47 -7.62 -16.85
CA ALA A 13 -0.05 -6.38 -16.20
C ALA A 13 1.13 -6.65 -15.26
N LEU A 14 2.07 -5.71 -15.23
CA LEU A 14 3.13 -5.67 -14.22
C LEU A 14 2.73 -4.68 -13.13
N PHE A 15 3.01 -5.01 -11.88
CA PHE A 15 2.81 -4.11 -10.74
C PHE A 15 4.08 -4.04 -9.90
N GLY A 16 4.23 -2.95 -9.15
CA GLY A 16 5.34 -2.76 -8.24
C GLY A 16 5.15 -1.57 -7.32
N PHE A 17 6.06 -1.41 -6.39
CA PHE A 17 6.09 -0.31 -5.43
C PHE A 17 7.32 0.57 -5.68
N PHE A 18 7.20 1.87 -5.37
CA PHE A 18 8.32 2.77 -5.44
C PHE A 18 9.19 2.65 -4.19
N GLY A 19 10.48 2.34 -4.39
CA GLY A 19 11.50 2.57 -3.37
C GLY A 19 11.94 4.04 -3.27
N MET A 20 11.45 4.91 -4.17
CA MET A 20 11.66 6.36 -4.12
C MET A 20 10.78 7.00 -3.03
N PRO A 21 11.36 7.70 -2.03
CA PRO A 21 10.64 8.49 -1.04
C PRO A 21 9.57 9.43 -1.60
N ALA A 22 8.52 9.66 -0.82
CA ALA A 22 7.35 10.47 -1.19
C ALA A 22 7.75 11.90 -1.60
N ASN A 23 8.58 12.58 -0.79
CA ASN A 23 9.07 13.93 -1.09
C ASN A 23 9.77 14.01 -2.47
N MET A 24 10.64 13.03 -2.79
CA MET A 24 11.32 12.99 -4.09
C MET A 24 10.35 12.74 -5.25
N ARG A 25 9.29 11.94 -5.06
CA ARG A 25 8.25 11.77 -6.08
C ARG A 25 7.51 13.08 -6.33
N GLN A 26 7.16 13.79 -5.25
CA GLN A 26 6.47 15.09 -5.32
C GLN A 26 7.33 16.17 -6.01
N GLU A 27 8.61 16.30 -5.61
CA GLU A 27 9.55 17.26 -6.21
C GLU A 27 9.77 17.05 -7.71
N ARG A 28 9.80 15.80 -8.15
CA ARG A 28 10.01 15.46 -9.57
C ARG A 28 8.77 15.69 -10.43
N GLY A 29 7.58 15.53 -9.83
CA GLY A 29 6.31 15.52 -10.55
C GLY A 29 6.06 14.18 -11.25
N GLN A 30 4.77 13.87 -11.42
CA GLN A 30 4.28 12.58 -11.91
C GLN A 30 4.91 12.17 -13.25
N ASP A 31 4.94 13.05 -14.25
CA ASP A 31 5.44 12.70 -15.59
C ASP A 31 6.89 12.21 -15.58
N LYS A 32 7.76 12.87 -14.78
CA LYS A 32 9.16 12.44 -14.65
C LYS A 32 9.26 11.09 -13.93
N VAL A 33 8.43 10.87 -12.91
CA VAL A 33 8.37 9.57 -12.21
C VAL A 33 7.94 8.46 -13.17
N LEU A 34 6.91 8.69 -14.00
CA LEU A 34 6.44 7.70 -14.97
C LEU A 34 7.47 7.39 -16.06
N ASN A 35 8.22 8.38 -16.54
CA ASN A 35 9.33 8.14 -17.47
C ASN A 35 10.41 7.24 -16.85
N LEU A 36 10.76 7.45 -15.57
CA LEU A 36 11.71 6.59 -14.86
C LEU A 36 11.20 5.15 -14.70
N VAL A 37 9.88 4.94 -14.56
CA VAL A 37 9.27 3.60 -14.56
C VAL A 37 9.44 2.94 -15.92
N ILE A 38 9.14 3.64 -17.02
CA ILE A 38 9.34 3.11 -18.37
C ILE A 38 10.81 2.73 -18.58
N ASP A 39 11.74 3.61 -18.22
CA ASP A 39 13.18 3.34 -18.33
C ASP A 39 13.59 2.11 -17.51
N GLN A 40 13.00 1.90 -16.32
CA GLN A 40 13.26 0.72 -15.51
C GLN A 40 12.74 -0.56 -16.15
N LEU A 41 11.52 -0.53 -16.70
CA LEU A 41 10.94 -1.66 -17.41
C LEU A 41 11.79 -2.05 -18.63
N VAL A 42 12.25 -1.07 -19.42
CA VAL A 42 13.15 -1.29 -20.56
C VAL A 42 14.47 -1.90 -20.10
N ARG A 43 15.06 -1.44 -18.98
CA ARG A 43 16.29 -2.02 -18.44
C ARG A 43 16.11 -3.47 -17.98
N LEU A 44 14.96 -3.83 -17.40
CA LEU A 44 14.72 -5.16 -16.83
C LEU A 44 14.27 -6.19 -17.87
N PHE A 45 13.44 -5.78 -18.83
CA PHE A 45 12.78 -6.69 -19.78
C PHE A 45 13.26 -6.51 -21.22
N GLY A 46 14.23 -5.61 -21.42
CA GLY A 46 14.74 -5.26 -22.74
C GLY A 46 13.88 -4.21 -23.46
N PRO A 47 14.38 -3.70 -24.60
CA PRO A 47 13.63 -2.80 -25.46
C PRO A 47 12.48 -3.57 -26.11
N SER A 48 11.33 -3.53 -25.45
CA SER A 48 10.05 -3.81 -26.09
C SER A 48 9.46 -2.46 -26.47
N ASP A 49 9.72 -2.05 -27.71
CA ASP A 49 9.20 -0.80 -28.25
C ASP A 49 7.67 -0.73 -28.00
N GLN A 50 7.26 0.27 -27.20
CA GLN A 50 5.97 0.94 -27.26
C GLN A 50 4.67 0.15 -26.94
N ASN A 51 4.73 -1.07 -26.40
CA ASN A 51 3.50 -1.83 -26.11
C ASN A 51 2.93 -1.64 -24.68
N VAL A 52 3.41 -0.66 -23.91
CA VAL A 52 2.76 -0.28 -22.63
C VAL A 52 1.44 0.42 -22.96
N LYS A 53 0.34 -0.33 -22.88
CA LYS A 53 -1.01 0.19 -23.20
C LYS A 53 -1.48 1.28 -22.23
N ALA A 54 -1.09 1.17 -20.96
CA ALA A 54 -1.42 2.11 -19.91
C ALA A 54 -0.44 1.97 -18.75
N ILE A 55 -0.22 3.06 -18.03
CA ILE A 55 0.43 3.05 -16.71
C ILE A 55 -0.58 3.62 -15.72
N LEU A 56 -0.92 2.83 -14.70
CA LEU A 56 -1.74 3.28 -13.59
C LEU A 56 -0.83 3.65 -12.42
N TYR A 57 -0.95 4.90 -11.98
CA TYR A 57 -0.13 5.45 -10.91
C TYR A 57 -1.03 6.02 -9.82
N LYS A 58 -0.73 5.65 -8.58
CA LYS A 58 -1.37 6.19 -7.38
C LYS A 58 -0.29 6.49 -6.38
N ASP A 59 -0.16 7.77 -6.01
CA ASP A 59 0.59 8.15 -4.83
C ASP A 59 -0.36 8.21 -3.64
N TRP A 60 -0.15 7.32 -2.66
CA TRP A 60 -0.91 7.32 -1.41
C TRP A 60 -0.41 8.37 -0.42
N SER A 61 0.82 8.88 -0.59
CA SER A 61 1.39 9.89 0.31
C SER A 61 0.73 11.26 0.19
N THR A 62 -0.04 11.50 -0.88
CA THR A 62 -0.76 12.76 -1.12
C THR A 62 -2.25 12.66 -0.78
N ASP A 63 -2.71 11.49 -0.33
CA ASP A 63 -4.11 11.25 0.01
C ASP A 63 -4.33 11.51 1.50
N ALA A 64 -5.04 12.60 1.81
CA ALA A 64 -5.24 13.10 3.17
C ALA A 64 -6.01 12.14 4.09
N LYS A 65 -6.64 11.08 3.55
CA LYS A 65 -7.30 10.03 4.36
C LYS A 65 -6.37 8.87 4.69
N THR A 66 -5.19 8.80 4.09
CA THR A 66 -4.24 7.70 4.29
C THR A 66 -2.87 8.15 4.79
N ALA A 67 -2.49 9.42 4.61
CA ALA A 67 -1.19 9.93 5.03
C ALA A 67 -1.30 11.35 5.62
N VAL A 68 -0.40 11.65 6.55
CA VAL A 68 -0.15 12.98 7.10
C VAL A 68 1.22 13.52 6.64
N GLU A 69 1.54 14.77 6.95
CA GLU A 69 2.80 15.41 6.53
C GLU A 69 4.03 14.68 7.09
N GLU A 70 3.90 14.15 8.31
CA GLU A 70 4.95 13.38 8.98
C GLU A 70 5.29 12.08 8.26
N ASP A 71 4.35 11.49 7.50
CA ASP A 71 4.57 10.25 6.75
C ASP A 71 5.45 10.45 5.50
N LEU A 72 5.81 11.70 5.18
CA LEU A 72 6.77 12.00 4.11
C LEU A 72 8.21 11.61 4.48
N ASP A 73 8.53 11.54 5.78
CA ASP A 73 9.80 11.00 6.26
C ASP A 73 9.71 9.47 6.34
N PRO A 74 10.49 8.72 5.54
CA PRO A 74 10.40 7.28 5.53
C PRO A 74 10.80 6.67 6.89
N LEU A 75 10.08 5.62 7.28
CA LEU A 75 10.42 4.82 8.45
C LEU A 75 11.85 4.28 8.35
N ARG A 76 12.61 4.43 9.44
CA ARG A 76 13.99 3.92 9.54
C ARG A 76 14.05 2.49 10.04
N ASP A 77 13.05 2.08 10.80
CA ASP A 77 12.93 0.76 11.42
C ASP A 77 11.50 0.25 11.29
N PHE A 78 11.32 -1.06 11.50
CA PHE A 78 10.00 -1.65 11.52
C PHE A 78 9.17 -1.14 12.72
N PRO A 79 7.93 -0.64 12.50
CA PRO A 79 7.09 -0.16 13.59
C PRO A 79 6.79 -1.22 14.64
N ARG A 80 6.72 -0.79 15.89
CA ARG A 80 6.23 -1.65 16.98
C ARG A 80 4.72 -1.49 17.09
N TYR A 81 3.99 -2.38 16.46
CA TYR A 81 2.52 -2.44 16.51
C TYR A 81 2.02 -2.94 17.86
N GLY A 82 0.80 -2.55 18.20
CA GLY A 82 0.12 -2.92 19.44
C GLY A 82 -0.82 -1.84 19.94
N GLN A 83 -1.56 -2.17 21.00
CA GLN A 83 -2.49 -1.23 21.63
C GLN A 83 -1.73 0.01 22.16
N PRO A 84 -2.29 1.21 21.98
CA PRO A 84 -1.72 2.40 22.59
C PRO A 84 -1.75 2.28 24.12
N PRO A 85 -0.93 3.07 24.84
CA PRO A 85 -0.96 3.10 26.30
C PRO A 85 -2.37 3.38 26.84
N LYS A 86 -2.70 2.78 27.99
CA LYS A 86 -4.01 2.91 28.64
C LYS A 86 -4.43 4.36 28.79
N ALA A 87 -5.56 4.72 28.17
CA ALA A 87 -6.04 6.10 28.09
C ALA A 87 -6.83 6.55 29.35
N ARG A 88 -6.46 6.07 30.54
CA ARG A 88 -7.09 6.38 31.85
C ARG A 88 -8.62 6.40 31.77
N VAL A 89 -9.23 7.59 31.79
CA VAL A 89 -10.69 7.80 31.77
C VAL A 89 -11.38 7.28 30.51
N TRP A 90 -10.62 6.99 29.45
CA TRP A 90 -11.10 6.49 28.16
C TRP A 90 -10.89 4.98 27.95
N GLU A 91 -10.28 4.27 28.91
CA GLU A 91 -9.83 2.88 28.73
C GLU A 91 -10.95 1.89 28.33
N LYS A 92 -12.20 2.18 28.67
CA LYS A 92 -13.39 1.40 28.26
C LYS A 92 -14.37 2.17 27.38
N LYS A 93 -13.95 3.30 26.83
CA LYS A 93 -14.79 4.21 26.05
C LYS A 93 -14.32 4.36 24.61
N ILE A 94 -13.08 3.95 24.34
CA ILE A 94 -12.46 4.02 23.02
C ILE A 94 -11.90 2.64 22.72
N ILE A 95 -12.29 2.09 21.58
CA ILE A 95 -11.80 0.82 21.06
C ILE A 95 -11.20 1.10 19.69
N PHE A 96 -9.96 0.63 19.45
CA PHE A 96 -9.25 0.82 18.20
C PHE A 96 -9.40 -0.41 17.30
N ALA A 97 -9.85 -0.20 16.06
CA ALA A 97 -10.15 -1.24 15.08
C ALA A 97 -9.30 -1.15 13.80
N GLY A 98 -8.22 -0.36 13.81
CA GLY A 98 -7.25 -0.29 12.71
C GLY A 98 -6.29 -1.48 12.70
N THR A 99 -5.34 -1.51 11.77
CA THR A 99 -4.30 -2.57 11.75
C THR A 99 -3.29 -2.42 12.89
N ASP A 100 -2.93 -1.18 13.23
CA ASP A 100 -1.87 -0.87 14.18
C ASP A 100 -2.03 -1.44 15.60
N PRO A 101 -3.24 -1.52 16.18
CA PRO A 101 -3.46 -2.13 17.48
C PRO A 101 -3.21 -3.64 17.54
N ASN A 102 -3.06 -4.32 16.39
CA ASN A 102 -2.72 -5.75 16.33
C ASN A 102 -1.20 -5.92 16.32
N SER A 103 -0.64 -6.46 17.41
CA SER A 103 0.81 -6.62 17.55
C SER A 103 1.44 -7.66 16.63
N GLN A 104 0.66 -8.60 16.08
CA GLN A 104 1.17 -9.70 15.26
C GLN A 104 1.11 -9.38 13.77
N TYR A 105 0.04 -8.73 13.32
CA TYR A 105 -0.26 -8.49 11.91
C TYR A 105 -0.42 -7.00 11.58
N GLY A 106 0.13 -6.12 12.40
CA GLY A 106 0.09 -4.68 12.15
C GLY A 106 0.71 -4.32 10.79
N GLY A 107 0.15 -3.30 10.14
CA GLY A 107 0.48 -2.91 8.77
C GLY A 107 -0.14 -3.80 7.68
N HIS A 108 -0.92 -4.83 8.03
CA HIS A 108 -1.56 -5.74 7.08
C HIS A 108 -3.08 -5.73 7.21
N LEU A 109 -3.78 -6.24 6.18
CA LEU A 109 -5.24 -6.34 6.15
C LEU A 109 -5.76 -7.28 7.24
N GLU A 110 -5.04 -8.38 7.50
CA GLU A 110 -5.34 -9.35 8.55
C GLU A 110 -5.36 -8.69 9.94
N GLY A 111 -4.40 -7.79 10.20
CA GLY A 111 -4.36 -7.02 11.44
C GLY A 111 -5.60 -6.14 11.62
N ALA A 112 -6.02 -5.45 10.57
CA ALA A 112 -7.22 -4.61 10.59
C ALA A 112 -8.50 -5.45 10.80
N LEU A 113 -8.62 -6.57 10.09
CA LEU A 113 -9.77 -7.47 10.22
C LEU A 113 -9.90 -8.00 11.65
N LEU A 114 -8.81 -8.54 12.19
CA LEU A 114 -8.80 -9.09 13.56
C LEU A 114 -9.07 -8.02 14.62
N ALA A 115 -8.56 -6.79 14.42
CA ALA A 115 -8.83 -5.68 15.34
C ALA A 115 -10.31 -5.26 15.29
N ALA A 116 -10.93 -5.25 14.10
CA ALA A 116 -12.35 -4.96 13.95
C ALA A 116 -13.24 -6.03 14.61
N GLU A 117 -12.94 -7.32 14.40
CA GLU A 117 -13.67 -8.43 15.05
C GLU A 117 -13.57 -8.36 16.57
N LYS A 118 -12.36 -8.10 17.08
CA LYS A 118 -12.14 -7.90 18.52
C LYS A 118 -12.94 -6.71 19.04
N ALA A 119 -12.94 -5.59 18.32
CA ALA A 119 -13.68 -4.40 18.75
C ALA A 119 -15.18 -4.66 18.85
N VAL A 120 -15.78 -5.34 17.86
CA VAL A 120 -17.20 -5.73 17.90
C VAL A 120 -17.47 -6.65 19.08
N SER A 121 -16.60 -7.64 19.32
CA SER A 121 -16.76 -8.59 20.43
C SER A 121 -16.75 -7.90 21.79
N GLU A 122 -15.88 -6.90 21.99
CA GLU A 122 -15.81 -6.10 23.22
C GLU A 122 -17.08 -5.27 23.41
N ILE A 123 -17.60 -4.63 22.35
CA ILE A 123 -18.84 -3.84 22.41
C ILE A 123 -20.06 -4.71 22.77
N MET A 124 -20.10 -5.94 22.27
CA MET A 124 -21.22 -6.86 22.48
C MET A 124 -21.16 -7.61 23.82
N ALA A 125 -20.03 -7.57 24.52
CA ALA A 125 -19.81 -8.23 25.80
C ALA A 125 -20.19 -7.35 27.02
N ASP A 126 -20.39 -6.04 26.79
CA ASP A 126 -20.96 -5.08 27.75
C ASP A 126 -22.50 -5.04 27.67
#